data_AF-A0A971FLD0-F1
#
_entry.id   AF-A0A971FLD0-F1
#
_cell.length_a   1.000
_cell.length_b   1.000
_cell.length_c   1.000
_cell.angle_alpha   90.00
_cell.angle_beta   90.00
_cell.angle_gamma   90.00
#
_symmetry.space_group_name_H-M   'P 1'
#
loop_
_entity.id
_entity.type
_entity.pdbx_description
1 polymer ?
#
loop_
_entity_poly.entity_id
_entity_poly.type
_entity_poly.pdbx_seq_one_letter_code
_entity_poly.pdbx_strand_id
1 'polypeptide(L)'
;MNAPINMATLVGELASRPRGRACIVLTRDFAGQKAWAAALARRTGAAHLDVLERFAEDASLAEQLSRFTPAALFDFLKEATDKSVLIVSGLEFLKASWSGQSQALEEFAAKVELWAEKNAPALLFVMQQDAYIAGRPFTRFRQHTFVVEQEETLALE
;
A
#
# COMPACT_ATOMS: atom_id res chain seq x y z
N MET A 1 -25.50 6.25 3.98
CA MET A 1 -24.74 5.00 3.79
C MET A 1 -24.17 5.05 2.39
N ASN A 2 -22.85 5.17 2.27
CA ASN A 2 -22.17 5.05 0.97
C ASN A 2 -22.20 3.59 0.53
N ALA A 3 -22.28 3.33 -0.78
CA ALA A 3 -22.22 1.98 -1.29
C ALA A 3 -20.85 1.35 -0.94
N PRO A 4 -20.80 0.06 -0.56
CA PRO A 4 -19.55 -0.60 -0.22
C PRO A 4 -18.61 -0.63 -1.44
N ILE A 5 -17.32 -0.46 -1.18
CA ILE A 5 -16.28 -0.38 -2.21
C ILE A 5 -15.96 -1.79 -2.72
N ASN A 6 -16.03 -1.98 -4.04
CA ASN A 6 -15.54 -3.19 -4.68
C ASN A 6 -14.04 -3.08 -4.91
N MET A 7 -13.25 -3.79 -4.09
CA MET A 7 -11.78 -3.75 -4.19
C MET A 7 -11.24 -4.29 -5.51
N ALA A 8 -11.93 -5.22 -6.17
CA ALA A 8 -11.49 -5.71 -7.47
C ALA A 8 -11.62 -4.62 -8.55
N THR A 9 -12.70 -3.83 -8.50
CA THR A 9 -12.88 -2.66 -9.36
C THR A 9 -11.79 -1.62 -9.08
N LEU A 10 -11.53 -1.30 -7.81
CA LEU A 10 -10.51 -0.31 -7.42
C LEU A 10 -9.09 -0.72 -7.85
N VAL A 11 -8.74 -2.01 -7.75
CA VAL A 11 -7.47 -2.55 -8.27
C VAL A 11 -7.37 -2.37 -9.79
N GLY A 12 -8.43 -2.65 -10.53
CA GLY A 12 -8.48 -2.39 -11.98
C GLY A 12 -8.33 -0.90 -12.32
N GLU A 13 -8.99 -0.03 -11.57
CA GLU A 13 -8.85 1.42 -11.72
C GLU A 13 -7.41 1.87 -11.46
N LEU A 14 -6.77 1.42 -10.37
CA LEU A 14 -5.38 1.76 -10.04
C LEU A 14 -4.41 1.50 -11.18
N ALA A 15 -4.54 0.35 -11.85
CA ALA A 15 -3.71 0.00 -13.00
C ALA A 15 -3.83 1.00 -14.16
N SER A 16 -5.03 1.54 -14.38
CA SER A 16 -5.37 2.44 -15.49
C SER A 16 -5.17 3.93 -15.20
N ARG A 17 -4.93 4.30 -13.93
CA ARG A 17 -4.67 5.70 -13.55
C ARG A 17 -3.42 6.24 -14.26
N PRO A 18 -3.46 7.43 -14.87
CA PRO A 18 -2.27 8.06 -15.46
C PRO A 18 -1.33 8.65 -14.40
N ARG A 19 -1.84 9.00 -13.21
CA ARG A 19 -1.14 9.55 -12.03
C ARG A 19 -1.90 9.15 -10.76
N GLY A 20 -1.28 9.23 -9.58
CA GLY A 20 -1.93 8.79 -8.34
C GLY A 20 -2.20 7.28 -8.36
N ARG A 21 -1.23 6.53 -8.86
CA ARG A 21 -1.26 5.08 -9.08
C ARG A 21 -1.04 4.28 -7.80
N ALA A 22 -1.20 4.89 -6.63
CA ALA A 22 -1.11 4.20 -5.36
C ALA A 22 -2.35 4.47 -4.49
N CYS A 23 -2.68 3.53 -3.62
CA CYS A 23 -3.79 3.60 -2.67
C CYS A 23 -3.46 2.82 -1.41
N ILE A 24 -4.12 3.15 -0.31
CA ILE A 24 -3.99 2.54 1.01
C ILE A 24 -5.35 1.96 1.41
N VAL A 25 -5.34 0.72 1.89
CA VAL A 25 -6.43 0.08 2.60
C VAL A 25 -6.05 0.00 4.07
N LEU A 26 -6.83 0.63 4.93
CA LEU A 26 -6.67 0.59 6.37
C LEU A 26 -7.47 -0.57 6.95
N THR A 27 -6.81 -1.40 7.74
CA THR A 27 -7.35 -2.60 8.37
C THR A 27 -7.41 -2.42 9.88
N ARG A 28 -8.44 -3.00 10.52
CA ARG A 28 -8.57 -2.93 11.99
C ARG A 28 -7.67 -3.92 12.73
N ASP A 29 -7.35 -5.05 12.10
CA ASP A 29 -6.53 -6.12 12.68
C ASP A 29 -5.37 -6.49 11.76
N PHE A 30 -4.21 -6.74 12.36
CA PHE A 30 -3.00 -7.19 11.69
C PHE A 30 -3.09 -8.65 11.26
N ALA A 31 -3.68 -9.52 12.09
CA ALA A 31 -3.58 -10.98 11.90
C ALA A 31 -4.19 -11.46 10.57
N GLY A 32 -5.26 -10.82 10.10
CA GLY A 32 -5.93 -11.15 8.84
C GLY A 32 -5.39 -10.41 7.61
N GLN A 33 -4.53 -9.41 7.78
CA GLN A 33 -4.14 -8.47 6.74
C GLN A 33 -3.44 -9.16 5.55
N LYS A 34 -2.42 -9.97 5.84
CA LYS A 34 -1.67 -10.71 4.84
C LYS A 34 -2.58 -11.65 4.03
N ALA A 35 -3.41 -12.44 4.73
CA ALA A 35 -4.29 -13.40 4.09
C ALA A 35 -5.33 -12.70 3.20
N TRP A 36 -5.87 -11.57 3.66
CA TRP A 36 -6.79 -10.74 2.89
C TRP A 36 -6.13 -10.12 1.66
N ALA A 37 -4.93 -9.56 1.80
CA ALA A 37 -4.15 -9.01 0.68
C ALA A 37 -3.83 -10.08 -0.38
N ALA A 38 -3.41 -11.27 0.07
CA ALA A 38 -3.17 -12.41 -0.81
C ALA A 38 -4.45 -12.88 -1.53
N ALA A 39 -5.60 -12.88 -0.85
CA ALA A 39 -6.89 -13.22 -1.46
C ALA A 39 -7.29 -12.22 -2.54
N LEU A 40 -7.15 -10.92 -2.26
CA LEU A 40 -7.42 -9.87 -3.23
C LEU A 40 -6.50 -9.99 -4.46
N ALA A 41 -5.22 -10.28 -4.26
CA ALA A 41 -4.26 -10.48 -5.35
C ALA A 41 -4.66 -11.66 -6.24
N ARG A 42 -4.99 -12.81 -5.64
CA ARG A 42 -5.48 -13.99 -6.39
C ARG A 42 -6.72 -13.67 -7.21
N ARG A 43 -7.69 -12.95 -6.63
CA ARG A 43 -8.95 -12.61 -7.30
C ARG A 43 -8.77 -11.61 -8.46
N THR A 44 -7.79 -10.73 -8.38
CA THR A 44 -7.57 -9.66 -9.37
C THR A 44 -6.45 -9.97 -10.36
N GLY A 45 -5.67 -11.04 -10.14
CA GLY A 45 -4.47 -11.35 -10.92
C GLY A 45 -3.29 -10.41 -10.63
N ALA A 46 -3.40 -9.56 -9.60
CA ALA A 46 -2.31 -8.71 -9.12
C ALA A 46 -1.21 -9.54 -8.43
N ALA A 47 -0.02 -8.95 -8.29
CA ALA A 47 1.01 -9.51 -7.42
C ALA A 47 0.73 -9.17 -5.96
N HIS A 48 1.21 -10.02 -5.05
CA HIS A 48 1.21 -9.74 -3.61
C HIS A 48 2.64 -9.86 -3.09
N LEU A 49 3.06 -8.86 -2.32
CA LEU A 49 4.30 -8.85 -1.57
C LEU A 49 4.00 -8.59 -0.11
N ASP A 50 4.34 -9.54 0.76
CA ASP A 50 4.44 -9.29 2.19
C ASP A 50 5.86 -8.81 2.51
N VAL A 51 5.97 -7.54 2.91
CA VAL A 51 7.27 -6.89 3.08
C VAL A 51 8.02 -7.43 4.30
N LEU A 52 7.29 -7.80 5.36
CA LEU A 52 7.89 -8.39 6.55
C LEU A 52 8.54 -9.74 6.22
N GLU A 53 7.84 -10.61 5.49
CA GLU A 53 8.40 -11.89 5.06
C GLU A 53 9.60 -11.70 4.13
N ARG A 54 9.50 -10.77 3.17
CA ARG A 54 10.61 -10.50 2.25
C ARG A 54 11.86 -9.99 2.97
N PHE A 55 11.70 -9.19 4.02
CA PHE A 55 12.81 -8.75 4.87
C PHE A 55 13.36 -9.88 5.75
N ALA A 56 12.51 -10.80 6.21
CA ALA A 56 12.95 -11.94 6.99
C ALA A 56 13.76 -12.95 6.16
N GLU A 57 13.45 -13.07 4.86
CA GLU A 57 14.14 -13.96 3.92
C GLU A 57 15.45 -13.39 3.38
N ASP A 58 15.63 -12.05 3.43
CA ASP A 58 16.78 -11.36 2.85
C ASP A 58 17.60 -10.64 3.92
N ALA A 59 18.71 -11.28 4.33
CA ALA A 59 19.61 -10.73 5.34
C ALA A 59 20.12 -9.32 4.97
N SER A 60 20.30 -9.02 3.68
CA SER A 60 20.77 -7.71 3.24
C SER A 60 19.73 -6.60 3.44
N LEU A 61 18.44 -6.92 3.28
CA LEU A 61 17.34 -6.00 3.57
C LEU A 61 17.17 -5.80 5.08
N ALA A 62 17.30 -6.86 5.87
CA ALA A 62 17.23 -6.80 7.32
C ALA A 62 18.31 -5.88 7.92
N GLU A 63 19.55 -5.94 7.43
CA GLU A 63 20.65 -5.05 7.85
C GLU A 63 20.39 -3.57 7.53
N GLN A 64 19.58 -3.29 6.51
CA GLN A 64 19.25 -1.94 6.07
C GLN A 64 17.99 -1.36 6.72
N LEU A 65 17.33 -2.10 7.61
CA LEU A 65 16.06 -1.71 8.24
C LEU A 65 16.06 -0.29 8.81
N SER A 66 17.13 0.09 9.50
CA SER A 66 17.28 1.43 10.11
C SER A 66 17.42 2.56 9.09
N ARG A 67 17.79 2.24 7.85
CA ARG A 67 18.00 3.19 6.74
C ARG A 67 16.85 3.18 5.74
N PHE A 68 15.88 2.30 5.93
CA PHE A 68 14.78 2.10 4.99
C PHE A 68 13.74 3.20 5.18
N THR A 69 13.88 4.31 4.45
CA THR A 69 12.95 5.46 4.46
C THR A 69 11.71 5.18 3.59
N PRO A 70 10.66 6.01 3.67
CA PRO A 70 9.56 5.94 2.71
C PRO A 70 10.04 6.02 1.26
N ALA A 71 11.01 6.87 0.93
CA ALA A 71 11.63 6.87 -0.40
C ALA A 71 12.23 5.51 -0.80
N ALA A 72 13.05 4.93 0.08
CA ALA A 72 13.67 3.63 -0.17
C ALA A 72 12.62 2.51 -0.37
N LEU A 73 11.51 2.55 0.37
CA LEU A 73 10.39 1.62 0.17
C LEU A 73 9.81 1.74 -1.23
N PHE A 74 9.49 2.95 -1.69
CA PHE A 74 8.92 3.11 -3.02
C PHE A 74 9.90 2.72 -4.13
N ASP A 75 11.20 2.98 -3.96
CA ASP A 75 12.22 2.54 -4.92
C ASP A 75 12.34 1.02 -4.96
N PHE A 76 12.34 0.36 -3.80
CA PHE A 76 12.32 -1.10 -3.69
C PHE A 76 11.10 -1.74 -4.38
N LEU A 77 9.92 -1.10 -4.30
CA LEU A 77 8.69 -1.63 -4.89
C LEU A 77 8.60 -1.44 -6.41
N LYS A 78 9.40 -0.56 -7.03
CA LYS A 78 9.36 -0.30 -8.48
C LYS A 78 9.58 -1.55 -9.31
N GLU A 79 10.47 -2.41 -8.85
CA GLU A 79 10.98 -3.57 -9.58
C GLU A 79 10.50 -4.90 -8.99
N ALA A 80 9.60 -4.85 -8.01
CA ALA A 80 9.16 -6.02 -7.28
C ALA A 80 8.26 -6.96 -8.10
N THR A 81 7.69 -6.50 -9.21
CA THR A 81 6.85 -7.33 -10.08
C THR A 81 6.68 -6.75 -11.48
N ASP A 82 6.47 -7.66 -12.44
CA ASP A 82 6.10 -7.41 -13.83
C ASP A 82 4.58 -7.17 -13.99
N LYS A 83 3.79 -7.40 -12.93
CA LYS A 83 2.33 -7.20 -12.93
C LYS A 83 1.97 -5.71 -12.92
N SER A 84 0.80 -5.37 -13.44
CA SER A 84 0.32 -3.98 -13.48
C SER A 84 0.01 -3.39 -12.11
N VAL A 85 -0.31 -4.24 -11.12
CA VAL A 85 -0.60 -3.86 -9.74
C VAL A 85 0.16 -4.77 -8.79
N LEU A 86 0.74 -4.16 -7.76
CA LEU A 86 1.36 -4.81 -6.61
C LEU A 86 0.58 -4.46 -5.35
N ILE A 87 0.04 -5.48 -4.69
CA ILE A 87 -0.57 -5.38 -3.36
C ILE A 87 0.53 -5.62 -2.33
N VAL A 88 0.67 -4.72 -1.37
CA VAL A 88 1.77 -4.69 -0.40
C VAL A 88 1.18 -4.80 1.01
N SER A 89 1.61 -5.79 1.80
CA SER A 89 1.23 -5.96 3.22
C SER A 89 2.44 -6.03 4.15
N GLY A 90 2.20 -6.00 5.46
CA GLY A 90 3.25 -6.21 6.46
C GLY A 90 4.22 -5.05 6.58
N LEU A 91 3.74 -3.81 6.44
CA LEU A 91 4.57 -2.58 6.51
C LEU A 91 4.75 -2.04 7.93
N GLU A 92 4.08 -2.62 8.92
CA GLU A 92 3.99 -2.12 10.29
C GLU A 92 5.37 -2.01 10.95
N PHE A 93 6.28 -2.96 10.68
CA PHE A 93 7.64 -2.93 11.21
C PHE A 93 8.48 -1.78 10.63
N LEU A 94 8.29 -1.42 9.36
CA LEU A 94 8.92 -0.24 8.75
C LEU A 94 8.33 1.03 9.32
N LYS A 95 7.00 1.11 9.48
CA LYS A 95 6.38 2.25 10.16
C LYS A 95 6.92 2.44 11.57
N ALA A 96 7.17 1.35 12.31
CA ALA A 96 7.77 1.41 13.63
C ALA A 96 9.20 1.97 13.58
N SER A 97 10.01 1.60 12.58
CA SER A 97 11.36 2.15 12.40
C SER A 97 11.36 3.64 12.01
N TRP A 98 10.24 4.14 11.46
CA TRP A 98 10.04 5.55 11.13
C TRP A 98 9.57 6.41 12.31
N SER A 99 9.19 5.83 13.45
CA SER A 99 8.58 6.56 14.58
C SER A 99 9.44 7.71 15.15
N GLY A 100 10.75 7.68 14.96
CA GLY A 100 11.67 8.77 15.33
C GLY A 100 11.83 9.86 14.26
N GLN A 101 11.21 9.72 13.09
CA GLN A 101 11.32 10.62 11.95
C GLN A 101 10.01 11.40 11.79
N SER A 102 10.00 12.65 12.24
CA SER A 102 8.80 13.48 12.35
C SER A 102 8.00 13.69 11.05
N GLN A 103 8.60 13.41 9.90
CA GLN A 103 7.98 13.61 8.58
C GLN A 103 7.77 12.32 7.79
N ALA A 104 8.17 11.16 8.30
CA ALA A 104 8.17 9.94 7.49
C ALA A 104 6.75 9.50 7.06
N LEU A 105 5.74 9.63 7.93
CA LEU A 105 4.35 9.32 7.55
C LEU A 105 3.80 10.32 6.52
N GLU A 106 4.19 11.60 6.60
CA GLU A 106 3.81 12.58 5.58
C GLU A 106 4.51 12.29 4.25
N GLU A 107 5.80 11.95 4.27
CA GLU A 107 6.54 11.57 3.08
C GLU A 107 5.93 10.34 2.42
N PHE A 108 5.58 9.32 3.22
CA PHE A 108 4.90 8.12 2.74
C PHE A 108 3.57 8.47 2.07
N ALA A 109 2.72 9.25 2.74
CA ALA A 109 1.42 9.63 2.19
C ALA A 109 1.54 10.52 0.94
N ALA A 110 2.50 11.46 0.92
CA ALA A 110 2.79 12.27 -0.25
C ALA A 110 3.28 11.41 -1.42
N LYS A 111 4.10 10.38 -1.17
CA LYS A 111 4.53 9.42 -2.20
C LYS A 111 3.38 8.57 -2.72
N VAL A 112 2.46 8.13 -1.86
CA VAL A 112 1.22 7.47 -2.30
C VAL A 112 0.44 8.38 -3.25
N GLU A 113 0.24 9.64 -2.85
CA GLU A 113 -0.53 10.59 -3.63
C GLU A 113 0.10 10.88 -5.00
N LEU A 114 1.42 11.03 -5.03
CA LEU A 114 2.19 11.45 -6.21
C LEU A 114 2.70 10.30 -7.07
N TRP A 115 2.48 9.03 -6.66
CA TRP A 115 2.97 7.87 -7.41
C TRP A 115 2.44 7.88 -8.85
N ALA A 116 3.35 7.96 -9.81
CA ALA A 116 3.01 8.08 -11.23
C ALA A 116 4.01 7.37 -12.16
N GLU A 117 4.89 6.54 -11.59
CA GLU A 117 5.93 5.82 -12.33
C GLU A 117 5.30 4.88 -13.34
N LYS A 118 5.51 5.12 -14.65
CA LYS A 118 4.84 4.38 -15.72
C LYS A 118 5.35 2.95 -15.90
N ASN A 119 6.65 2.74 -15.68
CA ASN A 119 7.31 1.45 -15.83
C ASN A 119 7.32 0.63 -14.52
N ALA A 120 6.59 1.10 -13.51
CA ALA A 120 6.42 0.44 -12.22
C ALA A 120 4.96 0.00 -12.02
N PRO A 121 4.69 -0.97 -11.14
CA PRO A 121 3.33 -1.35 -10.78
C PRO A 121 2.59 -0.18 -10.12
N ALA A 122 1.27 -0.15 -10.30
CA ALA A 122 0.41 0.58 -9.36
C ALA A 122 0.47 -0.12 -8.00
N LEU A 123 0.37 0.64 -6.91
CA LEU A 123 0.59 0.13 -5.55
C LEU A 123 -0.72 0.14 -4.75
N LEU A 124 -1.04 -0.97 -4.11
CA LEU A 124 -2.10 -1.02 -3.10
C LEU A 124 -1.49 -1.46 -1.77
N PHE A 125 -1.33 -0.52 -0.86
CA PHE A 125 -0.84 -0.78 0.48
C PHE A 125 -1.99 -1.26 1.36
N VAL A 126 -1.82 -2.39 2.03
CA VAL A 126 -2.75 -2.90 3.05
C VAL A 126 -2.02 -2.81 4.37
N MET A 127 -2.49 -1.93 5.26
CA MET A 127 -1.81 -1.63 6.52
C MET A 127 -2.81 -1.47 7.66
N GLN A 128 -2.33 -1.59 8.90
CA GLN A 128 -3.15 -1.28 10.08
C GLN A 128 -3.59 0.18 10.08
N GLN A 129 -4.71 0.42 10.77
CA GLN A 129 -5.21 1.75 11.03
C GLN A 129 -4.09 2.69 11.53
N ASP A 130 -4.11 3.89 10.96
CA ASP A 130 -3.19 4.96 11.25
C ASP A 130 -3.97 6.28 11.20
N ALA A 131 -4.13 6.92 12.37
CA ALA A 131 -4.93 8.13 12.50
C ALA A 131 -4.41 9.30 11.66
N TYR A 132 -3.09 9.35 11.41
CA TYR A 132 -2.51 10.37 10.56
C TYR A 132 -2.94 10.17 9.11
N ILE A 133 -2.77 8.95 8.59
CA ILE A 133 -3.15 8.61 7.21
C ILE A 133 -4.66 8.74 7.00
N ALA A 134 -5.48 8.25 7.93
CA ALA A 134 -6.93 8.34 7.86
C ALA A 134 -7.44 9.79 7.86
N GLY A 135 -6.78 10.66 8.64
CA GLY A 135 -7.15 12.09 8.73
C GLY A 135 -6.53 12.99 7.66
N ARG A 136 -5.54 12.50 6.90
CA ARG A 136 -4.80 13.31 5.93
C ARG A 136 -5.61 13.56 4.65
N PRO A 137 -5.80 14.81 4.22
CA PRO A 137 -6.47 15.10 2.96
C PRO A 137 -5.55 14.85 1.76
N PHE A 138 -6.00 14.04 0.81
CA PHE A 138 -5.36 13.83 -0.49
C PHE A 138 -6.01 14.78 -1.52
N THR A 139 -5.34 15.88 -1.84
CA THR A 139 -5.95 17.01 -2.56
C THR A 139 -5.45 17.22 -3.99
N ARG A 140 -4.35 16.58 -4.37
CA ARG A 140 -3.69 16.75 -5.67
C ARG A 140 -4.47 16.11 -6.80
N PHE A 141 -5.06 14.95 -6.55
CA PHE A 141 -5.83 14.18 -7.54
C PHE A 141 -7.20 13.81 -6.95
N ARG A 142 -8.04 14.82 -6.71
CA ARG A 142 -9.33 14.68 -5.99
C ARG A 142 -10.32 13.68 -6.62
N GLN A 143 -10.12 13.35 -7.89
CA GLN A 143 -10.92 12.34 -8.59
C GLN A 143 -10.56 10.89 -8.20
N HIS A 144 -9.50 10.68 -7.41
CA HIS A 144 -9.02 9.36 -7.03
C HIS A 144 -9.23 9.09 -5.55
N THR A 145 -9.67 7.87 -5.25
CA THR A 145 -9.64 7.32 -3.89
C THR A 145 -8.22 6.89 -3.56
N PHE A 146 -7.69 7.42 -2.46
CA PHE A 146 -6.34 7.11 -1.94
C PHE A 146 -6.36 6.32 -0.64
N VAL A 147 -7.40 6.46 0.17
CA VAL A 147 -7.56 5.71 1.42
C VAL A 147 -8.92 5.05 1.42
N VAL A 148 -8.96 3.78 1.80
CA VAL A 148 -10.17 2.96 1.93
C VAL A 148 -10.13 2.27 3.29
N GLU A 149 -11.20 2.34 4.04
CA GLU A 149 -11.37 1.48 5.21
C GLU A 149 -11.79 0.08 4.77
N GLN A 150 -11.09 -0.96 5.20
CA GLN A 150 -11.41 -2.34 4.82
C GLN A 150 -12.85 -2.72 5.17
N GLU A 151 -13.39 -2.20 6.27
CA GLU A 151 -14.78 -2.46 6.68
C GLU A 151 -15.84 -1.86 5.74
N GLU A 152 -15.45 -0.88 4.92
CA GLU A 152 -16.32 -0.29 3.90
C GLU A 152 -16.26 -1.06 2.58
N THR A 153 -15.51 -2.17 2.51
CA THR A 153 -15.34 -2.98 1.30
C THR A 153 -16.33 -4.14 1.23
N LEU A 154 -16.69 -4.54 0.00
CA LEU A 154 -17.38 -5.81 -0.21
C LEU A 154 -16.49 -6.98 0.24
N ALA A 155 -17.12 -8.01 0.81
CA ALA A 155 -16.43 -9.23 1.16
C ALA A 155 -15.70 -9.81 -0.07
N LEU A 156 -14.49 -10.31 0.18
CA LEU A 156 -13.74 -11.09 -0.80
C LEU A 156 -14.33 -12.51 -0.81
N GLU A 157 -15.55 -12.66 -1.33
CA GLU A 157 -16.10 -13.97 -1.72
C GLU A 157 -15.23 -14.62 -2.79
#